data_AF-A0A1G4IJK2-F1
#
_entry.id   AF-A0A1G4IJK2-F1
#
_cell.length_a   1.000
_cell.length_b   1.000
_cell.length_c   1.000
_cell.angle_alpha   90.00
_cell.angle_beta   90.00
_cell.angle_gamma   90.00
#
_symmetry.space_group_name_H-M   'P 1'
#
loop_
_entity.id
_entity.type
_entity.pdbx_description
1 polymer ?
#
loop_
_entity_poly.entity_id
_entity_poly.type
_entity_poly.pdbx_seq_one_letter_code
_entity_poly.pdbx_strand_id
1 'polypeptide(L)'
;MTKHGGSGGGEFGTPTKLGVQYSSEEERSIYQRVASLNGYTFEVPPVNRFHSKAAESKFVQLTGSLHPRFEAERFDNLRERLQVADKKGKDSSLQAIAVLYAEFLGNSFMKANNLDYAELERCFYPSYLPSYTSALRAVGLRKPLFWKQGMFVRLEDISRLPLSNCNANKETTLTFEEWYCLFWNYYSPFSTLAYLMMVTAQSTLLNRELIDSTAEYIAYRHGLIEDPKARKAPILFLGSRTGKFGAMLNKTGKIPVPIIHVHEKPNMNPYLLVIPQHKQEEFKPHPIIKMKDQVALEKYEPSIVLFSDMIMNMDITAIIRRTGSVRECIYFGTPDSYIEGNPWDTWGCFKYRPRDADIVPPYIRDNWAKMYLPHLSRWMIYKTDSEMQMGNGAVVTWMRRPLQPSFKQRLLWRLARFKPFY
;
A
#
# COMPACT_ATOMS: atom_id res chain seq x y z
N MET A 1 33.42 -34.03 39.22
CA MET A 1 32.67 -35.10 38.52
C MET A 1 31.23 -34.61 38.46
N THR A 2 30.56 -34.36 37.33
CA THR A 2 30.81 -34.64 35.92
C THR A 2 29.95 -33.63 35.14
N LYS A 3 30.46 -33.12 34.01
CA LYS A 3 29.73 -32.30 33.03
C LYS A 3 28.77 -33.15 32.20
N HIS A 4 27.61 -32.57 31.85
CA HIS A 4 26.91 -32.69 30.55
C HIS A 4 26.08 -31.38 30.41
N GLY A 5 26.03 -30.59 29.33
CA GLY A 5 26.55 -30.72 27.96
C GLY A 5 25.43 -30.76 26.92
N GLY A 6 25.06 -29.62 26.32
CA GLY A 6 24.23 -29.46 25.09
C GLY A 6 22.74 -29.23 25.35
N SER A 7 22.00 -28.34 24.65
CA SER A 7 22.19 -27.70 23.34
C SER A 7 21.50 -26.32 23.31
N GLY A 8 22.12 -25.35 22.65
CA GLY A 8 21.64 -23.97 22.55
C GLY A 8 20.30 -23.83 21.83
N GLY A 9 19.31 -23.30 22.53
CA GLY A 9 18.14 -22.66 21.93
C GLY A 9 18.39 -21.16 21.93
N GLY A 10 18.67 -20.59 20.76
CA GLY A 10 18.67 -19.13 20.61
C GLY A 10 17.30 -18.60 21.05
N GLU A 11 17.29 -17.65 21.98
CA GLU A 11 16.09 -16.97 22.44
C GLU A 11 15.48 -16.22 21.25
N PHE A 12 14.50 -16.84 20.59
CA PHE A 12 13.63 -16.16 19.65
C PHE A 12 12.92 -15.04 20.41
N GLY A 13 12.99 -13.80 19.89
CA GLY A 13 12.33 -12.65 20.49
C GLY A 13 10.81 -12.80 20.54
N THR A 14 10.14 -12.01 21.39
CA THR A 14 8.69 -12.04 21.54
C THR A 14 8.01 -11.65 20.21
N PRO A 15 7.19 -12.53 19.61
CA PRO A 15 6.52 -12.24 18.35
C PRO A 15 5.49 -11.13 18.53
N THR A 16 5.31 -10.31 17.50
CA THR A 16 4.15 -9.44 17.37
C THR A 16 2.88 -10.30 17.28
N LYS A 17 2.13 -10.39 18.38
CA LYS A 17 0.85 -11.11 18.42
C LYS A 17 -0.23 -10.25 17.77
N LEU A 18 -0.75 -10.67 16.61
CA LEU A 18 -1.91 -10.09 15.94
C LEU A 18 -3.24 -10.36 16.67
N GLY A 19 -3.25 -10.25 18.01
CA GLY A 19 -4.42 -10.59 18.82
C GLY A 19 -4.79 -12.08 18.81
N VAL A 20 -3.94 -12.96 18.27
CA VAL A 20 -4.12 -14.41 18.31
C VAL A 20 -3.30 -14.97 19.49
N GLN A 21 -3.96 -15.66 20.41
CA GLN A 21 -3.31 -16.40 21.50
C GLN A 21 -2.92 -17.79 20.97
N TYR A 22 -1.66 -18.17 21.18
CA TYR A 22 -1.12 -19.47 20.75
C TYR A 22 -0.71 -20.31 21.95
N SER A 23 -0.77 -21.64 21.79
CA SER A 23 -0.09 -22.57 22.70
C SER A 23 1.43 -22.61 22.41
N SER A 24 2.24 -22.98 23.41
CA SER A 24 3.72 -22.99 23.30
C SER A 24 4.27 -24.00 22.28
N GLU A 25 3.58 -25.11 22.04
CA GLU A 25 3.92 -26.09 21.00
C GLU A 25 3.59 -25.59 19.59
N GLU A 26 2.48 -24.85 19.44
CA GLU A 26 2.11 -24.23 18.17
C GLU A 26 3.11 -23.14 17.79
N GLU A 27 3.55 -22.32 18.74
CA GLU A 27 4.61 -21.32 18.51
C GLU A 27 5.89 -21.97 17.97
N ARG A 28 6.38 -23.07 18.55
CA ARG A 28 7.61 -23.76 18.06
C ARG A 28 7.47 -24.33 16.64
N SER A 29 6.33 -24.92 16.31
CA SER A 29 6.04 -25.50 14.98
C SER A 29 5.88 -24.42 13.88
N ILE A 30 5.34 -23.26 14.24
CA ILE A 30 5.14 -22.10 13.35
C ILE A 30 6.48 -21.54 12.84
N TYR A 31 7.46 -21.40 13.74
CA TYR A 31 8.75 -20.80 13.40
C TYR A 31 9.66 -21.72 12.59
N GLN A 32 9.59 -23.04 12.83
CA GLN A 32 10.46 -24.01 12.14
C GLN A 32 10.19 -24.14 10.64
N ARG A 33 8.95 -23.92 10.15
CA ARG A 33 8.60 -24.09 8.72
C ARG A 33 8.86 -22.87 7.83
N VAL A 34 8.96 -21.67 8.38
CA VAL A 34 9.19 -20.42 7.62
C VAL A 34 10.60 -19.89 7.82
N ALA A 35 11.27 -20.30 8.90
CA ALA A 35 12.69 -20.02 9.08
C ALA A 35 13.53 -20.52 7.92
N SER A 36 13.06 -21.49 7.12
CA SER A 36 13.78 -21.90 5.91
C SER A 36 12.84 -22.18 4.74
N LEU A 37 13.16 -21.58 3.59
CA LEU A 37 12.44 -21.73 2.32
C LEU A 37 13.44 -21.94 1.20
N ASN A 38 13.23 -22.98 0.38
CA ASN A 38 14.05 -23.26 -0.81
C ASN A 38 15.58 -23.19 -0.54
N GLY A 39 16.01 -23.68 0.63
CA GLY A 39 17.42 -23.71 1.05
C GLY A 39 17.96 -22.40 1.67
N TYR A 40 17.17 -21.32 1.72
CA TYR A 40 17.52 -20.09 2.42
C TYR A 40 16.95 -20.09 3.84
N THR A 41 17.75 -19.68 4.83
CA THR A 41 17.31 -19.54 6.23
C THR A 41 17.22 -18.06 6.62
N PHE A 42 16.04 -17.60 7.03
CA PHE A 42 15.81 -16.22 7.47
C PHE A 42 16.34 -15.99 8.89
N GLU A 43 17.03 -14.87 9.10
CA GLU A 43 17.38 -14.37 10.43
C GLU A 43 16.15 -13.72 11.10
N VAL A 44 15.33 -13.03 10.32
CA VAL A 44 14.07 -12.39 10.71
C VAL A 44 12.93 -13.02 9.91
N PRO A 45 12.40 -14.19 10.34
CA PRO A 45 11.39 -14.89 9.57
C PRO A 45 10.05 -14.12 9.59
N PRO A 46 9.35 -14.06 8.44
CA PRO A 46 8.01 -13.50 8.40
C PRO A 46 6.99 -14.46 9.03
N VAL A 47 5.89 -13.91 9.55
CA VAL A 47 4.81 -14.73 10.14
C VAL A 47 3.98 -15.36 9.02
N ASN A 48 3.83 -16.68 9.05
CA ASN A 48 3.06 -17.41 8.02
C ASN A 48 1.75 -18.05 8.53
N ARG A 49 1.59 -18.26 9.86
CA ARG A 49 0.39 -18.95 10.36
C ARG A 49 -0.71 -17.96 10.73
N PHE A 50 -1.46 -17.55 9.70
CA PHE A 50 -2.75 -16.87 9.84
C PHE A 50 -3.93 -17.85 9.93
N HIS A 51 -3.68 -19.16 9.85
CA HIS A 51 -4.74 -20.17 9.83
C HIS A 51 -5.66 -20.06 11.05
N SER A 52 -6.95 -19.87 10.78
CA SER A 52 -7.96 -19.69 11.80
C SER A 52 -9.22 -20.46 11.41
N LYS A 53 -9.43 -21.60 12.08
CA LYS A 53 -10.68 -22.38 11.95
C LYS A 53 -11.92 -21.54 12.23
N ALA A 54 -11.82 -20.56 13.13
CA ALA A 54 -12.91 -19.64 13.43
C ALA A 54 -13.20 -18.68 12.27
N ALA A 55 -12.16 -18.11 11.64
CA ALA A 55 -12.31 -17.27 10.45
C ALA A 55 -12.87 -18.08 9.27
N GLU A 56 -12.34 -19.28 9.06
CA GLU A 56 -12.83 -20.25 8.08
C GLU A 56 -14.31 -20.57 8.29
N SER A 57 -14.69 -20.98 9.50
CA SER A 57 -16.09 -21.29 9.84
C SER A 57 -17.00 -20.08 9.60
N LYS A 58 -16.56 -18.88 9.98
CA LYS A 58 -17.32 -17.64 9.78
C LYS A 58 -17.46 -17.30 8.30
N PHE A 59 -16.42 -17.52 7.50
CA PHE A 59 -16.46 -17.35 6.06
C PHE A 59 -17.41 -18.34 5.40
N VAL A 60 -17.32 -19.63 5.74
CA VAL A 60 -18.24 -20.68 5.26
C VAL A 60 -19.69 -20.36 5.64
N GLN A 61 -19.97 -19.77 6.81
CA GLN A 61 -21.31 -19.28 7.15
C GLN A 61 -21.80 -18.16 6.22
N LEU A 62 -20.90 -17.30 5.72
CA LEU A 62 -21.24 -16.19 4.83
C LEU A 62 -21.42 -16.64 3.37
N THR A 63 -20.56 -17.56 2.91
CA THR A 63 -20.39 -17.92 1.49
C THR A 63 -20.82 -19.34 1.15
N GLY A 64 -21.15 -20.17 2.14
CA GLY A 64 -21.55 -21.58 1.99
C GLY A 64 -20.39 -22.56 1.88
N SER A 65 -19.22 -22.14 1.41
CA SER A 65 -18.00 -22.96 1.34
C SER A 65 -16.74 -22.08 1.25
N LEU A 66 -15.57 -22.70 1.44
CA LEU A 66 -14.26 -22.05 1.19
C LEU A 66 -13.98 -21.75 -0.28
N HIS A 67 -14.64 -22.48 -1.18
CA HIS A 67 -14.57 -22.33 -2.63
C HIS A 67 -15.97 -22.00 -3.14
N PRO A 68 -16.46 -20.78 -2.88
CA PRO A 68 -17.86 -20.45 -3.09
C PRO A 68 -18.22 -20.58 -4.56
N ARG A 69 -19.44 -21.07 -4.79
CA ARG A 69 -20.05 -20.99 -6.12
C ARG A 69 -20.44 -19.54 -6.37
N PHE A 70 -19.98 -19.00 -7.49
CA PHE A 70 -20.47 -17.74 -8.00
C PHE A 70 -21.83 -17.97 -8.65
N GLU A 71 -22.85 -17.36 -8.06
CA GLU A 71 -24.16 -17.20 -8.64
C GLU A 71 -24.39 -15.69 -8.77
N ALA A 72 -24.47 -15.18 -10.00
CA ALA A 72 -24.52 -13.74 -10.25
C ALA A 72 -25.62 -13.03 -9.44
N GLU A 73 -26.80 -13.63 -9.34
CA GLU A 73 -27.94 -13.10 -8.59
C GLU A 73 -27.76 -13.14 -7.06
N ARG A 74 -26.88 -14.00 -6.53
CA ARG A 74 -26.61 -14.12 -5.08
C ARG A 74 -25.36 -13.38 -4.62
N PHE A 75 -24.43 -13.11 -5.52
CA PHE A 75 -23.18 -12.46 -5.16
C PHE A 75 -23.40 -11.02 -4.69
N ASP A 76 -24.28 -10.28 -5.37
CA ASP A 76 -24.69 -8.94 -4.94
C ASP A 76 -25.39 -8.98 -3.58
N ASN A 77 -26.21 -10.02 -3.33
CA ASN A 77 -26.85 -10.22 -2.03
C ASN A 77 -25.85 -10.37 -0.86
N LEU A 78 -24.61 -10.85 -1.08
CA LEU A 78 -23.62 -10.92 0.01
C LEU A 78 -23.10 -9.53 0.41
N ARG A 79 -22.81 -8.67 -0.57
CA ARG A 79 -22.39 -7.29 -0.30
C ARG A 79 -23.50 -6.50 0.36
N GLU A 80 -24.72 -6.64 -0.14
CA GLU A 80 -25.90 -6.01 0.44
C GLU A 80 -26.13 -6.50 1.87
N ARG A 81 -26.04 -7.82 2.14
CA ARG A 81 -26.11 -8.38 3.50
C ARG A 81 -25.09 -7.75 4.44
N LEU A 82 -23.84 -7.53 4.00
CA LEU A 82 -22.82 -6.88 4.82
C LEU A 82 -23.01 -5.37 4.97
N GLN A 83 -23.74 -4.72 4.05
CA GLN A 83 -24.08 -3.31 4.16
C GLN A 83 -25.19 -3.08 5.18
N VAL A 84 -26.17 -3.98 5.28
CA VAL A 84 -27.28 -3.89 6.24
C VAL A 84 -27.01 -4.56 7.59
N ALA A 85 -25.92 -5.34 7.69
CA ALA A 85 -25.48 -5.93 8.96
C ALA A 85 -25.16 -4.85 10.01
N ASP A 86 -25.38 -5.18 11.28
CA ASP A 86 -24.94 -4.34 12.38
C ASP A 86 -23.40 -4.19 12.37
N LYS A 87 -22.90 -3.10 12.97
CA LYS A 87 -21.47 -2.79 12.95
C LYS A 87 -20.61 -3.96 13.43
N LYS A 88 -21.03 -4.63 14.51
CA LYS A 88 -20.29 -5.77 15.08
C LYS A 88 -20.28 -6.98 14.15
N GLY A 89 -21.42 -7.33 13.54
CA GLY A 89 -21.52 -8.42 12.58
C GLY A 89 -20.71 -8.15 11.30
N LYS A 90 -20.74 -6.91 10.80
CA LYS A 90 -19.94 -6.46 9.67
C LYS A 90 -18.44 -6.54 9.97
N ASP A 91 -18.00 -5.95 11.09
CA ASP A 91 -16.59 -5.93 11.48
C ASP A 91 -16.05 -7.35 11.68
N SER A 92 -16.82 -8.23 12.33
CA SER A 92 -16.47 -9.64 12.51
C SER A 92 -16.31 -10.39 11.18
N SER A 93 -17.20 -10.13 10.21
CA SER A 93 -17.15 -10.77 8.89
C SER A 93 -15.97 -10.27 8.05
N LEU A 94 -15.73 -8.96 8.06
CA LEU A 94 -14.58 -8.36 7.38
C LEU A 94 -13.24 -8.83 7.98
N GLN A 95 -13.19 -8.99 9.31
CA GLN A 95 -12.02 -9.55 9.99
C GLN A 95 -11.77 -11.00 9.56
N ALA A 96 -12.80 -11.84 9.48
CA ALA A 96 -12.65 -13.21 9.00
C ALA A 96 -12.10 -13.26 7.56
N ILE A 97 -12.64 -12.43 6.66
CA ILE A 97 -12.15 -12.30 5.28
C ILE A 97 -10.70 -11.84 5.24
N ALA A 98 -10.30 -10.87 6.08
CA ALA A 98 -8.93 -10.38 6.15
C ALA A 98 -7.94 -11.43 6.66
N VAL A 99 -8.34 -12.25 7.64
CA VAL A 99 -7.52 -13.36 8.15
C VAL A 99 -7.32 -14.43 7.08
N LEU A 100 -8.37 -14.80 6.34
CA LEU A 100 -8.25 -15.74 5.23
C LEU A 100 -7.40 -15.17 4.09
N TYR A 101 -7.54 -13.88 3.77
CA TYR A 101 -6.65 -13.23 2.80
C TYR A 101 -5.18 -13.38 3.20
N ALA A 102 -4.83 -13.08 4.46
CA ALA A 102 -3.47 -13.23 4.95
C ALA A 102 -2.96 -14.68 4.87
N GLU A 103 -3.82 -15.67 5.15
CA GLU A 103 -3.51 -17.10 5.05
C GLU A 103 -3.22 -17.52 3.60
N PHE A 104 -4.13 -17.23 2.67
CA PHE A 104 -3.96 -17.57 1.25
C PHE A 104 -2.77 -16.84 0.63
N LEU A 105 -2.51 -15.60 1.05
CA LEU A 105 -1.35 -14.84 0.61
C LEU A 105 -0.03 -15.44 1.13
N GLY A 106 0.03 -15.83 2.40
CA GLY A 106 1.18 -16.55 2.98
C GLY A 106 1.43 -17.88 2.26
N ASN A 107 0.38 -18.66 1.99
CA ASN A 107 0.48 -19.90 1.21
C ASN A 107 1.01 -19.67 -0.21
N SER A 108 0.64 -18.56 -0.85
CA SER A 108 1.14 -18.18 -2.17
C SER A 108 2.62 -17.81 -2.13
N PHE A 109 3.04 -17.07 -1.10
CA PHE A 109 4.45 -16.76 -0.85
C PHE A 109 5.31 -18.03 -0.65
N MET A 110 4.84 -19.00 0.13
CA MET A 110 5.57 -20.26 0.37
C MET A 110 5.77 -21.10 -0.90
N LYS A 111 4.88 -20.96 -1.89
CA LYS A 111 4.95 -21.66 -3.18
C LYS A 111 5.75 -20.88 -4.23
N ALA A 112 6.09 -19.61 -3.96
CA ALA A 112 6.83 -18.78 -4.88
C ALA A 112 8.27 -19.30 -5.00
N ASN A 113 8.74 -19.40 -6.25
CA ASN A 113 10.06 -19.91 -6.59
C ASN A 113 10.89 -18.82 -7.29
N ASN A 114 12.19 -19.04 -7.41
CA ASN A 114 13.12 -18.12 -8.10
C ASN A 114 13.16 -16.71 -7.50
N LEU A 115 12.96 -16.59 -6.19
CA LEU A 115 13.09 -15.34 -5.45
C LEU A 115 14.50 -15.18 -4.90
N ASP A 116 14.96 -13.93 -4.83
CA ASP A 116 16.15 -13.57 -4.07
C ASP A 116 15.76 -13.39 -2.60
N TYR A 117 15.72 -14.49 -1.84
CA TYR A 117 15.26 -14.48 -0.45
C TYR A 117 16.15 -13.65 0.48
N ALA A 118 17.47 -13.58 0.18
CA ALA A 118 18.39 -12.74 0.93
C ALA A 118 18.05 -11.26 0.76
N GLU A 119 17.82 -10.81 -0.48
CA GLU A 119 17.41 -9.44 -0.74
C GLU A 119 15.99 -9.14 -0.21
N LEU A 120 15.08 -10.11 -0.31
CA LEU A 120 13.73 -10.01 0.25
C LEU A 120 13.75 -9.80 1.76
N GLU A 121 14.57 -10.56 2.49
CA GLU A 121 14.72 -10.40 3.92
C GLU A 121 15.24 -9.00 4.28
N ARG A 122 16.22 -8.48 3.54
CA ARG A 122 16.70 -7.11 3.74
C ARG A 122 15.58 -6.08 3.53
N CYS A 123 14.62 -6.35 2.66
CA CYS A 123 13.46 -5.47 2.45
C CYS A 123 12.50 -5.39 3.65
N PHE A 124 12.56 -6.35 4.59
CA PHE A 124 11.83 -6.26 5.86
C PHE A 124 12.36 -5.12 6.76
N TYR A 125 13.64 -4.76 6.63
CA TYR A 125 14.28 -3.79 7.51
C TYR A 125 13.74 -2.38 7.25
N PRO A 126 13.44 -1.59 8.30
CA PRO A 126 12.85 -0.25 8.13
C PRO A 126 13.77 0.73 7.42
N SER A 127 15.08 0.59 7.61
CA SER A 127 16.10 1.52 7.09
C SER A 127 16.73 1.10 5.76
N TYR A 128 16.37 -0.09 5.25
CA TYR A 128 16.93 -0.63 4.01
C TYR A 128 16.24 -0.06 2.76
N LEU A 129 17.05 0.25 1.75
CA LEU A 129 16.63 0.75 0.45
C LEU A 129 17.37 0.00 -0.67
N PRO A 130 16.73 -1.00 -1.31
CA PRO A 130 17.29 -1.68 -2.47
C PRO A 130 17.37 -0.72 -3.68
N SER A 131 18.15 -1.12 -4.70
CA SER A 131 17.96 -0.56 -6.05
C SER A 131 16.63 -1.02 -6.63
N TYR A 132 16.06 -0.29 -7.59
CA TYR A 132 14.83 -0.68 -8.27
C TYR A 132 14.92 -2.09 -8.87
N THR A 133 16.06 -2.42 -9.47
CA THR A 133 16.30 -3.74 -10.08
C THR A 133 16.37 -4.84 -9.02
N SER A 134 17.07 -4.61 -7.90
CA SER A 134 17.13 -5.55 -6.78
C SER A 134 15.76 -5.75 -6.13
N ALA A 135 15.00 -4.67 -5.96
CA ALA A 135 13.64 -4.72 -5.41
C ALA A 135 12.71 -5.60 -6.25
N LEU A 136 12.71 -5.42 -7.58
CA LEU A 136 11.91 -6.23 -8.49
C LEU A 136 12.29 -7.71 -8.41
N ARG A 137 13.60 -8.03 -8.40
CA ARG A 137 14.09 -9.41 -8.28
C ARG A 137 13.65 -10.07 -6.97
N ALA A 138 13.74 -9.35 -5.86
CA ALA A 138 13.35 -9.85 -4.53
C ALA A 138 11.88 -10.30 -4.47
N VAL A 139 11.00 -9.64 -5.23
CA VAL A 139 9.56 -9.96 -5.27
C VAL A 139 9.13 -10.70 -6.55
N GLY A 140 10.08 -11.15 -7.38
CA GLY A 140 9.79 -11.94 -8.58
C GLY A 140 9.16 -11.15 -9.73
N LEU A 141 9.29 -9.82 -9.76
CA LEU A 141 8.77 -8.98 -10.84
C LEU A 141 9.82 -8.72 -11.93
N ARG A 142 9.37 -8.57 -13.18
CA ARG A 142 10.23 -8.28 -14.33
C ARG A 142 10.38 -6.78 -14.54
N LYS A 143 11.60 -6.32 -14.81
CA LYS A 143 11.87 -4.92 -15.17
C LYS A 143 11.22 -4.61 -16.52
N PRO A 144 10.25 -3.69 -16.61
CA PRO A 144 9.66 -3.31 -17.89
C PRO A 144 10.66 -2.47 -18.71
N LEU A 145 10.53 -2.48 -20.04
CA LEU A 145 11.39 -1.65 -20.90
C LEU A 145 11.09 -0.16 -20.73
N PHE A 146 9.81 0.18 -20.64
CA PHE A 146 9.29 1.54 -20.45
C PHE A 146 8.18 1.53 -19.42
N TRP A 147 7.99 2.65 -18.73
CA TRP A 147 6.90 2.77 -17.77
C TRP A 147 5.59 3.03 -18.49
N LYS A 148 4.57 2.24 -18.14
CA LYS A 148 3.20 2.43 -18.57
C LYS A 148 2.32 2.45 -17.33
N GLN A 149 1.44 3.44 -17.24
CA GLN A 149 0.44 3.46 -16.18
C GLN A 149 -0.54 2.30 -16.37
N GLY A 150 -0.67 1.49 -15.33
CA GLY A 150 -1.76 0.53 -15.17
C GLY A 150 -3.07 1.28 -15.04
N MET A 151 -4.06 0.87 -15.81
CA MET A 151 -5.34 1.56 -15.94
C MET A 151 -6.42 0.65 -15.35
N PHE A 152 -6.87 0.95 -14.12
CA PHE A 152 -8.06 0.33 -13.53
C PHE A 152 -9.31 0.99 -14.09
N VAL A 153 -9.54 0.82 -15.39
CA VAL A 153 -10.64 1.49 -16.07
C VAL A 153 -11.88 0.62 -15.91
N ARG A 154 -12.58 0.79 -14.79
CA ARG A 154 -13.97 0.33 -14.47
C ARG A 154 -14.06 -0.92 -13.58
N LEU A 155 -15.08 -0.92 -12.72
CA LEU A 155 -15.64 -2.11 -12.06
C LEU A 155 -15.83 -3.28 -13.06
N GLU A 156 -16.38 -2.95 -14.22
CA GLU A 156 -16.76 -3.88 -15.30
C GLU A 156 -15.57 -4.66 -15.88
N ASP A 157 -14.35 -4.09 -15.88
CA ASP A 157 -13.18 -4.76 -16.45
C ASP A 157 -12.57 -5.75 -15.44
N ILE A 158 -12.83 -5.55 -14.14
CA ILE A 158 -12.32 -6.38 -13.05
C ILE A 158 -13.30 -7.51 -12.72
N SER A 159 -14.61 -7.26 -12.85
CA SER A 159 -15.64 -8.30 -12.68
C SER A 159 -15.66 -9.36 -13.79
N ARG A 160 -14.91 -9.17 -14.89
CA ARG A 160 -14.86 -10.10 -16.04
C ARG A 160 -13.94 -11.30 -15.84
N LEU A 161 -12.99 -11.25 -14.89
CA LEU A 161 -12.02 -12.34 -14.68
C LEU A 161 -12.70 -13.71 -14.41
N PRO A 162 -13.81 -13.81 -13.67
CA PRO A 162 -14.55 -15.07 -13.52
C PRO A 162 -15.79 -15.25 -14.43
N LEU A 163 -16.34 -14.18 -15.02
CA LEU A 163 -17.56 -14.28 -15.85
C LEU A 163 -17.35 -15.05 -17.16
N SER A 164 -16.12 -15.09 -17.66
CA SER A 164 -15.76 -15.88 -18.85
C SER A 164 -15.83 -17.40 -18.62
N ASN A 165 -15.78 -17.83 -17.36
CA ASN A 165 -15.76 -19.24 -16.94
C ASN A 165 -17.14 -19.74 -16.46
N CYS A 166 -18.19 -18.93 -16.65
CA CYS A 166 -19.53 -19.31 -16.26
C CYS A 166 -20.16 -20.31 -17.24
N ASN A 167 -20.93 -21.27 -16.71
CA ASN A 167 -21.76 -22.18 -17.51
C ASN A 167 -22.97 -21.44 -18.14
N ALA A 168 -23.81 -22.17 -18.88
CA ALA A 168 -25.03 -21.62 -19.50
C ALA A 168 -26.00 -20.97 -18.49
N ASN A 169 -25.94 -21.35 -17.22
CA ASN A 169 -26.74 -20.79 -16.12
C ASN A 169 -26.04 -19.61 -15.41
N LYS A 170 -24.92 -19.12 -15.96
CA LYS A 170 -24.07 -18.06 -15.37
C LYS A 170 -23.41 -18.43 -14.04
N GLU A 171 -23.20 -19.72 -13.78
CA GLU A 171 -22.59 -20.22 -12.55
C GLU A 171 -21.14 -20.65 -12.79
N THR A 172 -20.27 -20.45 -11.80
CA THR A 172 -18.92 -21.04 -11.80
C THR A 172 -18.41 -21.30 -10.38
N THR A 173 -17.41 -22.15 -10.22
CA THR A 173 -16.72 -22.30 -8.92
C THR A 173 -15.55 -21.36 -8.89
N LEU A 174 -15.47 -20.50 -7.88
CA LEU A 174 -14.37 -19.58 -7.73
C LEU A 174 -13.31 -20.13 -6.79
N THR A 175 -12.06 -19.88 -7.13
CA THR A 175 -10.99 -19.85 -6.14
C THR A 175 -11.25 -18.72 -5.13
N PHE A 176 -10.63 -18.80 -3.95
CA PHE A 176 -10.73 -17.72 -2.96
C PHE A 176 -10.21 -16.38 -3.52
N GLU A 177 -9.15 -16.40 -4.33
CA GLU A 177 -8.57 -15.21 -4.96
C GLU A 177 -9.56 -14.53 -5.91
N GLU A 178 -10.19 -15.30 -6.80
CA GLU A 178 -11.21 -14.77 -7.71
C GLU A 178 -12.41 -14.21 -6.94
N TRP A 179 -12.88 -14.93 -5.91
CA TRP A 179 -13.94 -14.45 -5.03
C TRP A 179 -13.55 -13.16 -4.31
N TYR A 180 -12.32 -13.07 -3.79
CA TYR A 180 -11.83 -11.89 -3.06
C TYR A 180 -11.75 -10.67 -3.98
N CYS A 181 -11.22 -10.86 -5.19
CA CYS A 181 -11.16 -9.80 -6.20
C CYS A 181 -12.56 -9.32 -6.59
N LEU A 182 -13.51 -10.24 -6.78
CA LEU A 182 -14.90 -9.87 -7.01
C LEU A 182 -15.52 -9.16 -5.83
N PHE A 183 -15.26 -9.61 -4.59
CA PHE A 183 -15.86 -9.11 -3.36
C PHE A 183 -15.44 -7.68 -3.06
N TRP A 184 -14.21 -7.31 -3.39
CA TRP A 184 -13.76 -5.92 -3.33
C TRP A 184 -13.92 -5.17 -4.65
N ASN A 185 -14.22 -5.89 -5.73
CA ASN A 185 -14.38 -5.37 -7.08
C ASN A 185 -13.13 -4.59 -7.53
N TYR A 186 -11.99 -5.19 -7.19
CA TYR A 186 -10.71 -4.84 -7.77
C TYR A 186 -9.76 -6.03 -7.74
N TYR A 187 -8.78 -6.03 -8.63
CA TYR A 187 -7.80 -7.08 -8.72
C TYR A 187 -6.78 -6.90 -7.60
N SER A 188 -6.72 -7.89 -6.71
CA SER A 188 -5.76 -7.94 -5.61
C SER A 188 -4.83 -9.14 -5.86
N PRO A 189 -3.57 -8.92 -6.24
CA PRO A 189 -2.67 -10.03 -6.56
C PRO A 189 -2.27 -10.81 -5.30
N PHE A 190 -2.29 -12.14 -5.40
CA PHE A 190 -1.73 -13.03 -4.37
C PHE A 190 -0.25 -13.31 -4.66
N SER A 191 0.59 -12.29 -4.48
CA SER A 191 2.01 -12.32 -4.86
C SER A 191 2.96 -12.11 -3.67
N THR A 192 4.25 -12.41 -3.88
CA THR A 192 5.33 -12.10 -2.92
C THR A 192 5.37 -10.62 -2.54
N LEU A 193 5.11 -9.72 -3.51
CA LEU A 193 5.05 -8.29 -3.25
C LEU A 193 3.91 -7.96 -2.28
N ALA A 194 2.70 -8.46 -2.53
CA ALA A 194 1.57 -8.22 -1.65
C ALA A 194 1.83 -8.78 -0.24
N TYR A 195 2.45 -9.96 -0.13
CA TYR A 195 2.84 -10.55 1.15
C TYR A 195 3.85 -9.67 1.89
N LEU A 196 4.91 -9.21 1.22
CA LEU A 196 5.90 -8.27 1.77
C LEU A 196 5.25 -6.98 2.29
N MET A 197 4.33 -6.39 1.51
CA MET A 197 3.61 -5.18 1.90
C MET A 197 2.73 -5.42 3.14
N MET A 198 2.07 -6.58 3.23
CA MET A 198 1.29 -6.97 4.40
C MET A 198 2.16 -7.10 5.65
N VAL A 199 3.27 -7.86 5.59
CA VAL A 199 4.11 -8.13 6.78
C VAL A 199 4.93 -6.93 7.26
N THR A 200 5.05 -5.89 6.43
CA THR A 200 5.73 -4.62 6.76
C THR A 200 4.79 -3.41 6.89
N ALA A 201 3.48 -3.63 6.78
CA ALA A 201 2.42 -2.62 6.75
C ALA A 201 2.68 -1.47 5.74
N GLN A 202 3.34 -1.75 4.62
CA GLN A 202 3.59 -0.81 3.54
C GLN A 202 2.55 -0.95 2.43
N SER A 203 2.57 -0.01 1.48
CA SER A 203 1.86 -0.14 0.20
C SER A 203 2.77 0.03 -1.01
N THR A 204 3.97 0.56 -0.79
CA THR A 204 4.98 0.77 -1.82
C THR A 204 6.26 0.12 -1.35
N LEU A 205 6.86 -0.72 -2.19
CA LEU A 205 8.22 -1.20 -1.99
C LEU A 205 9.18 -0.09 -2.39
N LEU A 206 9.65 0.64 -1.37
CA LEU A 206 10.57 1.75 -1.55
C LEU A 206 11.92 1.26 -2.09
N ASN A 207 12.47 2.03 -3.03
CA ASN A 207 13.78 1.80 -3.63
C ASN A 207 14.52 3.14 -3.73
N ARG A 208 15.83 3.06 -3.94
CA ARG A 208 16.72 4.22 -3.98
C ARG A 208 16.28 5.24 -5.03
N GLU A 209 15.95 4.79 -6.23
CA GLU A 209 15.60 5.63 -7.38
C GLU A 209 14.31 6.42 -7.12
N LEU A 210 13.31 5.80 -6.49
CA LEU A 210 12.10 6.49 -6.05
C LEU A 210 12.41 7.55 -4.99
N ILE A 211 13.14 7.17 -3.93
CA ILE A 211 13.48 8.10 -2.83
C ILE A 211 14.28 9.30 -3.35
N ASP A 212 15.33 9.05 -4.13
CA ASP A 212 16.20 10.09 -4.67
C ASP A 212 15.45 11.01 -5.64
N SER A 213 14.69 10.44 -6.58
CA SER A 213 13.93 11.24 -7.55
C SER A 213 12.84 12.07 -6.86
N THR A 214 12.17 11.51 -5.83
CA THR A 214 11.17 12.24 -5.05
C THR A 214 11.82 13.34 -4.21
N ALA A 215 12.96 13.08 -3.58
CA ALA A 215 13.68 14.10 -2.81
C ALA A 215 14.16 15.27 -3.69
N GLU A 216 14.69 14.97 -4.89
CA GLU A 216 15.09 15.98 -5.88
C GLU A 216 13.89 16.79 -6.38
N TYR A 217 12.79 16.11 -6.68
CA TYR A 217 11.55 16.78 -7.04
C TYR A 217 11.12 17.74 -5.93
N ILE A 218 10.96 17.25 -4.70
CA ILE A 218 10.53 18.06 -3.56
C ILE A 218 11.47 19.24 -3.32
N ALA A 219 12.78 19.04 -3.36
CA ALA A 219 13.77 20.10 -3.18
C ALA A 219 13.63 21.19 -4.27
N TYR A 220 13.46 20.79 -5.53
CA TYR A 220 13.18 21.71 -6.62
C TYR A 220 11.88 22.48 -6.38
N ARG A 221 10.79 21.81 -6.00
CA ARG A 221 9.49 22.44 -5.74
C ARG A 221 9.55 23.41 -4.55
N HIS A 222 10.23 23.04 -3.48
CA HIS A 222 10.46 23.89 -2.30
C HIS A 222 11.26 25.14 -2.65
N GLY A 223 12.26 25.02 -3.53
CA GLY A 223 13.06 26.14 -4.01
C GLY A 223 12.27 27.22 -4.78
N LEU A 224 11.07 26.90 -5.26
CA LEU A 224 10.16 27.85 -5.93
C LEU A 224 9.28 28.65 -4.97
N ILE A 225 9.35 28.38 -3.66
CA ILE A 225 8.58 29.11 -2.65
C ILE A 225 9.28 30.44 -2.34
N GLU A 226 8.64 31.53 -2.74
CA GLU A 226 9.18 32.89 -2.54
C GLU A 226 8.91 33.44 -1.15
N ASP A 227 7.75 33.14 -0.55
CA ASP A 227 7.40 33.61 0.79
C ASP A 227 8.35 33.03 1.86
N PRO A 228 9.11 33.87 2.59
CA PRO A 228 10.07 33.42 3.59
C PRO A 228 9.44 32.61 4.74
N LYS A 229 8.19 32.90 5.12
CA LYS A 229 7.50 32.15 6.17
C LYS A 229 7.17 30.74 5.67
N ALA A 230 6.50 30.65 4.52
CA ALA A 230 6.22 29.39 3.84
C ALA A 230 7.47 28.54 3.55
N ARG A 231 8.59 29.17 3.19
CA ARG A 231 9.85 28.47 2.89
C ARG A 231 10.49 27.83 4.12
N LYS A 232 10.23 28.36 5.32
CA LYS A 232 10.68 27.77 6.60
C LYS A 232 9.72 26.73 7.16
N ALA A 233 8.47 26.71 6.69
CA ALA A 233 7.47 25.74 7.14
C ALA A 233 7.90 24.30 6.77
N PRO A 234 7.65 23.32 7.64
CA PRO A 234 7.94 21.92 7.33
C PRO A 234 7.02 21.41 6.22
N ILE A 235 7.43 20.31 5.58
CA ILE A 235 6.57 19.54 4.69
C ILE A 235 5.77 18.56 5.56
N LEU A 236 4.47 18.41 5.32
CA LEU A 236 3.67 17.41 6.03
C LEU A 236 3.51 16.15 5.19
N PHE A 237 3.67 14.99 5.80
CA PHE A 237 3.23 13.71 5.26
C PHE A 237 2.01 13.24 6.05
N LEU A 238 0.82 13.42 5.47
CA LEU A 238 -0.46 13.00 6.05
C LEU A 238 -0.71 11.51 5.76
N GLY A 239 -1.30 10.80 6.73
CA GLY A 239 -1.55 9.36 6.58
C GLY A 239 -0.26 8.53 6.45
N SER A 240 0.82 8.96 7.09
CA SER A 240 2.20 8.45 6.92
C SER A 240 2.46 6.97 7.31
N ARG A 241 1.44 6.15 7.57
CA ARG A 241 1.49 4.73 7.97
C ARG A 241 2.55 4.40 9.03
N THR A 242 3.74 3.95 8.62
CA THR A 242 4.88 3.57 9.50
C THR A 242 5.97 4.64 9.57
N GLY A 243 5.81 5.75 8.83
CA GLY A 243 6.78 6.83 8.70
C GLY A 243 7.98 6.50 7.81
N LYS A 244 8.11 5.26 7.29
CA LYS A 244 9.28 4.81 6.52
C LYS A 244 9.58 5.71 5.33
N PHE A 245 8.58 6.04 4.52
CA PHE A 245 8.81 6.83 3.30
C PHE A 245 9.33 8.24 3.62
N GLY A 246 8.65 9.00 4.47
CA GLY A 246 9.14 10.33 4.85
C GLY A 246 10.47 10.30 5.59
N ALA A 247 10.74 9.27 6.40
CA ALA A 247 12.03 9.11 7.07
C ALA A 247 13.18 8.87 6.08
N MET A 248 12.94 8.04 5.06
CA MET A 248 13.92 7.82 3.99
C MET A 248 14.16 9.08 3.16
N LEU A 249 13.13 9.89 2.90
CA LEU A 249 13.28 11.18 2.25
C LEU A 249 14.10 12.17 3.09
N ASN A 250 13.83 12.27 4.40
CA ASN A 250 14.62 13.10 5.31
C ASN A 250 16.09 12.66 5.35
N LYS A 251 16.36 11.35 5.33
CA LYS A 251 17.71 10.77 5.35
C LYS A 251 18.55 11.16 4.12
N THR A 252 17.93 11.57 3.02
CA THR A 252 18.67 12.02 1.82
C THR A 252 19.47 13.31 2.06
N GLY A 253 19.04 14.16 3.01
CA GLY A 253 19.62 15.48 3.22
C GLY A 253 19.41 16.49 2.08
N LYS A 254 18.69 16.11 1.01
CA LYS A 254 18.44 16.99 -0.16
C LYS A 254 17.34 18.01 0.08
N ILE A 255 16.42 17.74 1.00
CA ILE A 255 15.24 18.56 1.25
C ILE A 255 15.57 19.63 2.31
N PRO A 256 15.36 20.93 2.06
CA PRO A 256 15.81 22.01 2.95
C PRO A 256 15.10 22.09 4.30
N VAL A 257 13.94 21.45 4.44
CA VAL A 257 13.09 21.46 5.63
C VAL A 257 12.67 20.04 5.98
N PRO A 258 12.39 19.73 7.26
CA PRO A 258 11.99 18.39 7.63
C PRO A 258 10.62 18.03 7.05
N ILE A 259 10.47 16.76 6.67
CA ILE A 259 9.17 16.12 6.45
C ILE A 259 8.67 15.60 7.80
N ILE A 260 7.54 16.13 8.26
CA ILE A 260 6.87 15.70 9.49
C ILE A 260 5.81 14.65 9.15
N HIS A 261 5.93 13.49 9.79
CA HIS A 261 4.98 12.38 9.65
C HIS A 261 3.79 12.57 10.58
N VAL A 262 2.59 12.59 10.02
CA VAL A 262 1.33 12.72 10.77
C VAL A 262 0.44 11.54 10.46
N HIS A 263 -0.25 11.03 11.48
CA HIS A 263 -1.30 10.03 11.34
C HIS A 263 -2.24 10.08 12.54
N GLU A 264 -3.55 9.97 12.36
CA GLU A 264 -4.51 10.02 13.47
C GLU A 264 -4.42 8.78 14.38
N LYS A 265 -4.26 7.61 13.76
CA LYS A 265 -4.18 6.29 14.42
C LYS A 265 -2.98 5.48 13.91
N PRO A 266 -1.72 5.89 14.21
CA PRO A 266 -0.55 5.21 13.69
C PRO A 266 -0.52 3.76 14.17
N ASN A 267 -0.08 2.85 13.29
CA ASN A 267 0.17 1.47 13.70
C ASN A 267 1.53 1.39 14.40
N MET A 268 1.50 1.28 15.73
CA MET A 268 2.71 1.22 16.57
C MET A 268 3.41 -0.15 16.52
N ASN A 269 2.77 -1.17 15.95
CA ASN A 269 3.36 -2.48 15.73
C ASN A 269 3.13 -2.96 14.28
N PRO A 270 3.87 -2.39 13.32
CA PRO A 270 3.60 -2.60 11.89
C PRO A 270 4.19 -3.90 11.32
N TYR A 271 5.02 -4.61 12.08
CA TYR A 271 5.77 -5.75 11.57
C TYR A 271 5.12 -7.07 12.01
N LEU A 272 4.75 -7.89 11.02
CA LEU A 272 4.32 -9.27 11.20
C LEU A 272 5.51 -10.20 11.00
N LEU A 273 6.54 -9.96 11.80
CA LEU A 273 7.85 -10.60 11.72
C LEU A 273 8.23 -11.12 13.10
N VAL A 274 9.10 -12.13 13.12
CA VAL A 274 9.72 -12.64 14.34
C VAL A 274 11.08 -11.99 14.45
N ILE A 275 11.16 -10.92 15.23
CA ILE A 275 12.38 -10.11 15.32
C ILE A 275 13.24 -10.63 16.49
N PRO A 276 14.46 -11.16 16.22
CA PRO A 276 15.38 -11.57 17.27
C PRO A 276 15.70 -10.42 18.24
N GLN A 277 16.01 -10.74 19.50
CA GLN A 277 16.26 -9.71 20.52
C GLN A 277 17.38 -8.74 20.13
N HIS A 278 18.46 -9.23 19.50
CA HIS A 278 19.58 -8.40 19.03
C HIS A 278 19.23 -7.48 17.86
N LYS A 279 18.06 -7.67 17.22
CA LYS A 279 17.57 -6.88 16.08
C LYS A 279 16.43 -5.91 16.44
N GLN A 280 15.85 -6.01 17.63
CA GLN A 280 14.67 -5.22 18.02
C GLN A 280 14.86 -3.71 17.84
N GLU A 281 16.05 -3.18 18.12
CA GLU A 281 16.38 -1.77 17.93
C GLU A 281 16.33 -1.33 16.45
N GLU A 282 16.78 -2.19 15.53
CA GLU A 282 16.76 -1.91 14.09
C GLU A 282 15.32 -1.85 13.53
N PHE A 283 14.38 -2.52 14.19
CA PHE A 283 12.97 -2.60 13.81
C PHE A 283 12.07 -1.59 14.53
N LYS A 284 12.63 -0.62 15.25
CA LYS A 284 11.83 0.47 15.82
C LYS A 284 11.14 1.27 14.71
N PRO A 285 9.81 1.43 14.74
CA PRO A 285 9.09 2.26 13.77
C PRO A 285 9.60 3.70 13.80
N HIS A 286 9.53 4.38 12.66
CA HIS A 286 9.90 5.79 12.61
C HIS A 286 8.88 6.63 13.42
N PRO A 287 9.33 7.73 14.05
CA PRO A 287 8.44 8.57 14.84
C PRO A 287 7.35 9.18 13.96
N ILE A 288 6.10 9.10 14.44
CA ILE A 288 4.90 9.66 13.82
C ILE A 288 4.16 10.49 14.86
N ILE A 289 3.80 11.72 14.48
CA ILE A 289 2.98 12.60 15.32
C ILE A 289 1.53 12.14 15.22
N LYS A 290 0.99 11.67 16.35
CA LYS A 290 -0.42 11.30 16.45
C LYS A 290 -1.31 12.55 16.47
N MET A 291 -1.92 12.89 15.35
CA MET A 291 -2.73 14.10 15.17
C MET A 291 -3.71 13.93 14.02
N LYS A 292 -4.85 14.63 14.07
CA LYS A 292 -5.78 14.73 12.94
C LYS A 292 -5.18 15.59 11.84
N ASP A 293 -5.44 15.23 10.58
CA ASP A 293 -4.88 15.91 9.41
C ASP A 293 -5.21 17.41 9.38
N GLN A 294 -6.46 17.78 9.68
CA GLN A 294 -6.89 19.20 9.74
C GLN A 294 -6.08 20.00 10.77
N VAL A 295 -5.88 19.44 11.96
CA VAL A 295 -5.12 20.10 13.05
C VAL A 295 -3.66 20.27 12.65
N ALA A 296 -3.08 19.30 11.94
CA ALA A 296 -1.72 19.39 11.47
C ALA A 296 -1.57 20.47 10.37
N LEU A 297 -2.51 20.54 9.44
CA LEU A 297 -2.55 21.56 8.39
C LEU A 297 -2.62 22.98 8.97
N GLU A 298 -3.45 23.19 9.99
CA GLU A 298 -3.58 24.46 10.71
C GLU A 298 -2.32 24.80 11.53
N LYS A 299 -1.76 23.82 12.24
CA LYS A 299 -0.60 24.03 13.12
C LYS A 299 0.68 24.38 12.35
N TYR A 300 0.94 23.66 11.26
CA TYR A 300 2.22 23.74 10.56
C TYR A 300 2.18 24.63 9.33
N GLU A 301 0.99 25.02 8.87
CA GLU A 301 0.77 25.84 7.67
C GLU A 301 1.67 25.47 6.47
N PRO A 302 1.73 24.18 6.06
CA PRO A 302 2.70 23.74 5.08
C PRO A 302 2.39 24.26 3.68
N SER A 303 3.42 24.50 2.87
CA SER A 303 3.24 24.78 1.43
C SER A 303 3.16 23.52 0.58
N ILE A 304 3.82 22.44 1.00
CA ILE A 304 3.85 21.15 0.31
C ILE A 304 3.33 20.07 1.26
N VAL A 305 2.41 19.24 0.77
CA VAL A 305 1.86 18.10 1.51
C VAL A 305 2.09 16.82 0.71
N LEU A 306 2.59 15.78 1.37
CA LEU A 306 2.67 14.41 0.86
C LEU A 306 1.57 13.57 1.49
N PHE A 307 1.06 12.60 0.74
CA PHE A 307 0.11 11.61 1.26
C PHE A 307 0.09 10.37 0.36
N SER A 308 -0.43 9.26 0.88
CA SER A 308 -0.51 7.99 0.17
C SER A 308 -1.72 7.19 0.64
N ASP A 309 -2.10 6.17 -0.13
CA ASP A 309 -3.15 5.20 0.24
C ASP A 309 -4.48 5.86 0.63
N MET A 310 -5.08 6.60 -0.30
CA MET A 310 -6.39 7.21 -0.03
C MET A 310 -7.43 6.13 0.22
N ILE A 311 -8.26 6.34 1.23
CA ILE A 311 -9.39 5.43 1.50
C ILE A 311 -10.35 5.49 0.30
N MET A 312 -10.81 4.32 -0.15
CA MET A 312 -11.79 4.20 -1.21
C MET A 312 -13.03 5.05 -0.94
N ASN A 313 -13.51 5.76 -1.97
CA ASN A 313 -14.68 6.65 -1.92
C ASN A 313 -14.57 7.86 -0.97
N MET A 314 -13.38 8.17 -0.45
CA MET A 314 -13.14 9.36 0.38
C MET A 314 -12.28 10.40 -0.34
N ASP A 315 -12.63 11.68 -0.23
CA ASP A 315 -11.79 12.76 -0.75
C ASP A 315 -10.96 13.43 0.35
N ILE A 316 -9.80 12.85 0.65
CA ILE A 316 -8.82 13.41 1.58
C ILE A 316 -8.25 14.75 1.05
N THR A 317 -8.28 14.96 -0.26
CA THR A 317 -7.73 16.19 -0.85
C THR A 317 -8.61 17.41 -0.60
N ALA A 318 -9.90 17.25 -0.25
CA ALA A 318 -10.80 18.36 0.03
C ALA A 318 -10.28 19.29 1.14
N ILE A 319 -9.80 18.73 2.27
CA ILE A 319 -9.25 19.53 3.38
C ILE A 319 -7.94 20.22 3.00
N ILE A 320 -7.11 19.55 2.20
CA ILE A 320 -5.84 20.08 1.71
C ILE A 320 -6.09 21.26 0.76
N ARG A 321 -7.04 21.11 -0.18
CA ARG A 321 -7.40 22.15 -1.17
C ARG A 321 -7.97 23.41 -0.51
N ARG A 322 -8.71 23.24 0.59
CA ARG A 322 -9.27 24.35 1.40
C ARG A 322 -8.23 25.04 2.28
N THR A 323 -7.12 24.37 2.61
CA THR A 323 -6.09 24.95 3.48
C THR A 323 -5.33 26.05 2.74
N GLY A 324 -5.41 27.28 3.23
CA GLY A 324 -4.88 28.49 2.55
C GLY A 324 -3.37 28.55 2.36
N SER A 325 -2.58 27.81 3.14
CA SER A 325 -1.10 27.75 3.04
C SER A 325 -0.61 26.79 1.96
N VAL A 326 -1.31 25.67 1.71
CA VAL A 326 -0.84 24.63 0.80
C VAL A 326 -0.83 25.13 -0.64
N ARG A 327 0.23 24.84 -1.40
CA ARG A 327 0.36 25.20 -2.82
C ARG A 327 0.49 23.98 -3.70
N GLU A 328 0.97 22.88 -3.14
CA GLU A 328 1.14 21.61 -3.82
C GLU A 328 0.83 20.45 -2.86
N CYS A 329 0.08 19.47 -3.33
CA CYS A 329 -0.03 18.18 -2.65
C CYS A 329 0.34 17.05 -3.60
N ILE A 330 1.12 16.10 -3.10
CA ILE A 330 1.73 15.01 -3.88
C ILE A 330 1.24 13.69 -3.29
N TYR A 331 0.63 12.89 -4.14
CA TYR A 331 0.04 11.61 -3.80
C TYR A 331 0.83 10.46 -4.40
N PHE A 332 1.01 9.41 -3.59
CA PHE A 332 1.61 8.14 -3.98
C PHE A 332 0.60 7.02 -3.75
N GLY A 333 0.08 6.44 -4.83
CA GLY A 333 -0.89 5.34 -4.71
C GLY A 333 -1.46 4.97 -6.08
N THR A 334 -2.75 4.65 -6.15
CA THR A 334 -3.41 4.25 -7.40
C THR A 334 -4.34 5.35 -7.91
N PRO A 335 -3.85 6.31 -8.71
CA PRO A 335 -4.66 7.43 -9.17
C PRO A 335 -5.69 7.04 -10.22
N ASP A 336 -6.74 7.87 -10.32
CA ASP A 336 -7.88 7.69 -11.24
C ASP A 336 -8.47 6.28 -11.17
N SER A 337 -8.40 5.65 -9.99
CA SER A 337 -8.85 4.29 -9.74
C SER A 337 -10.13 4.30 -8.89
N TYR A 338 -10.84 3.17 -8.91
CA TYR A 338 -11.97 2.93 -8.02
C TYR A 338 -11.54 2.48 -6.62
N ILE A 339 -10.25 2.18 -6.41
CA ILE A 339 -9.76 1.56 -5.16
C ILE A 339 -9.22 2.58 -4.16
N GLU A 340 -8.84 3.77 -4.61
CA GLU A 340 -8.32 4.83 -3.75
C GLU A 340 -8.90 6.19 -4.15
N GLY A 341 -9.33 6.97 -3.16
CA GLY A 341 -9.95 8.27 -3.38
C GLY A 341 -11.41 8.18 -3.84
N ASN A 342 -12.07 9.33 -3.95
CA ASN A 342 -13.40 9.40 -4.56
C ASN A 342 -13.28 9.61 -6.09
N PRO A 343 -13.93 8.78 -6.93
CA PRO A 343 -13.85 8.90 -8.39
C PRO A 343 -14.17 10.30 -8.93
N TRP A 344 -15.15 11.00 -8.39
CA TRP A 344 -15.48 12.36 -8.82
C TRP A 344 -14.76 13.42 -7.99
N ASP A 345 -14.89 13.39 -6.66
CA ASP A 345 -14.46 14.51 -5.81
C ASP A 345 -12.93 14.66 -5.74
N THR A 346 -12.21 13.53 -5.77
CA THR A 346 -10.75 13.51 -5.79
C THR A 346 -10.23 13.61 -7.21
N TRP A 347 -10.70 12.72 -8.09
CA TRP A 347 -10.09 12.49 -9.40
C TRP A 347 -10.72 13.28 -10.55
N GLY A 348 -11.98 13.71 -10.43
CA GLY A 348 -12.73 14.34 -11.51
C GLY A 348 -13.10 13.39 -12.65
N CYS A 349 -13.26 12.10 -12.37
CA CYS A 349 -13.68 11.12 -13.37
C CYS A 349 -15.15 11.33 -13.74
N PHE A 350 -15.38 11.99 -14.88
CA PHE A 350 -16.71 12.41 -15.32
C PHE A 350 -17.78 11.32 -15.38
N LYS A 351 -17.39 10.07 -15.67
CA LYS A 351 -18.29 8.90 -15.66
C LYS A 351 -19.01 8.72 -14.30
N TYR A 352 -18.37 9.12 -13.20
CA TYR A 352 -18.85 8.92 -11.83
C TYR A 352 -19.38 10.21 -11.20
N ARG A 353 -19.59 11.26 -12.00
CA ARG A 353 -20.15 12.53 -11.52
C ARG A 353 -21.58 12.32 -11.02
N PRO A 354 -21.92 12.77 -9.79
CA PRO A 354 -23.32 12.84 -9.35
C PRO A 354 -24.18 13.67 -10.31
N ARG A 355 -25.46 13.33 -10.49
CA ARG A 355 -26.32 14.00 -11.48
C ARG A 355 -26.54 15.49 -11.18
N ASP A 356 -26.54 15.83 -9.91
CA ASP A 356 -26.73 17.15 -9.32
C ASP A 356 -25.40 17.92 -9.13
N ALA A 357 -24.26 17.28 -9.35
CA ALA A 357 -22.96 17.94 -9.25
C ALA A 357 -22.65 18.81 -10.48
N ASP A 358 -21.87 19.87 -10.24
CA ASP A 358 -21.31 20.75 -11.28
C ASP A 358 -20.56 19.95 -12.36
N ILE A 359 -20.56 20.44 -13.59
CA ILE A 359 -19.76 19.89 -14.70
C ILE A 359 -18.25 20.03 -14.46
N VAL A 360 -17.84 20.99 -13.63
CA VAL A 360 -16.45 21.23 -13.27
C VAL A 360 -16.04 20.38 -12.06
N PRO A 361 -14.99 19.54 -12.17
CA PRO A 361 -14.46 18.78 -11.04
C PRO A 361 -14.05 19.66 -9.85
N PRO A 362 -14.22 19.20 -8.59
CA PRO A 362 -13.95 20.02 -7.41
C PRO A 362 -12.55 20.63 -7.35
N TYR A 363 -11.51 19.87 -7.72
CA TYR A 363 -10.15 20.42 -7.72
C TYR A 363 -9.97 21.57 -8.72
N ILE A 364 -10.66 21.56 -9.86
CA ILE A 364 -10.59 22.66 -10.84
C ILE A 364 -11.32 23.88 -10.28
N ARG A 365 -12.52 23.68 -9.70
CA ARG A 365 -13.29 24.74 -9.04
C ARG A 365 -12.48 25.42 -7.92
N ASP A 366 -11.69 24.64 -7.20
CA ASP A 366 -10.79 25.11 -6.14
C ASP A 366 -9.49 25.75 -6.68
N ASN A 367 -9.37 25.96 -8.00
CA ASN A 367 -8.20 26.50 -8.72
C ASN A 367 -6.91 25.64 -8.65
N TRP A 368 -7.06 24.32 -8.51
CA TRP A 368 -5.97 23.37 -8.58
C TRP A 368 -5.85 22.73 -9.96
N ALA A 369 -4.62 22.45 -10.37
CA ALA A 369 -4.30 21.67 -11.55
C ALA A 369 -3.77 20.30 -11.12
N LYS A 370 -4.45 19.23 -11.52
CA LYS A 370 -4.01 17.84 -11.33
C LYS A 370 -3.03 17.44 -12.44
N MET A 371 -1.94 16.78 -12.10
CA MET A 371 -1.01 16.21 -13.08
C MET A 371 -0.35 14.93 -12.59
N TYR A 372 0.02 14.09 -13.55
CA TYR A 372 0.87 12.93 -13.32
C TYR A 372 2.35 13.31 -13.33
N LEU A 373 3.14 12.59 -12.53
CA LEU A 373 4.60 12.72 -12.48
C LEU A 373 5.29 11.42 -12.96
N PRO A 374 5.26 11.06 -14.26
CA PRO A 374 5.84 9.82 -14.77
C PRO A 374 7.31 9.58 -14.42
N HIS A 375 8.09 10.66 -14.27
CA HIS A 375 9.49 10.59 -13.86
C HIS A 375 9.67 10.05 -12.43
N LEU A 376 8.65 10.14 -11.58
CA LEU A 376 8.59 9.51 -10.26
C LEU A 376 7.83 8.18 -10.32
N SER A 377 6.66 8.17 -10.96
CA SER A 377 5.78 6.98 -11.06
C SER A 377 6.50 5.76 -11.61
N ARG A 378 7.44 5.96 -12.53
CA ARG A 378 8.25 4.86 -13.10
C ARG A 378 9.00 4.04 -12.07
N TRP A 379 9.38 4.63 -10.94
CA TRP A 379 10.13 3.94 -9.90
C TRP A 379 9.22 3.33 -8.83
N MET A 380 7.91 3.51 -8.92
CA MET A 380 6.99 2.90 -7.98
C MET A 380 6.86 1.40 -8.23
N ILE A 381 6.92 0.64 -7.13
CA ILE A 381 6.54 -0.77 -7.05
C ILE A 381 5.45 -0.83 -5.99
N TYR A 382 4.21 -1.02 -6.40
CA TYR A 382 3.03 -0.79 -5.56
C TYR A 382 2.33 -2.11 -5.21
N LYS A 383 1.62 -2.19 -4.08
CA LYS A 383 1.01 -3.42 -3.53
C LYS A 383 0.12 -4.20 -4.51
N THR A 384 -0.42 -3.53 -5.53
CA THR A 384 -1.28 -4.13 -6.56
C THR A 384 -0.53 -4.46 -7.85
N ASP A 385 0.78 -4.22 -7.94
CA ASP A 385 1.61 -4.68 -9.07
C ASP A 385 1.81 -6.20 -9.00
N SER A 386 1.86 -6.83 -10.17
CA SER A 386 2.05 -8.26 -10.34
C SER A 386 2.68 -8.57 -11.71
N GLU A 387 2.97 -9.84 -11.98
CA GLU A 387 3.44 -10.26 -13.31
C GLU A 387 2.42 -9.96 -14.42
N MET A 388 1.11 -9.95 -14.09
CA MET A 388 0.06 -9.64 -15.06
C MET A 388 0.00 -8.15 -15.41
N GLN A 389 0.28 -7.29 -14.43
CA GLN A 389 0.16 -5.85 -14.58
C GLN A 389 1.08 -5.11 -13.61
N MET A 390 1.92 -4.24 -14.18
CA MET A 390 2.75 -3.30 -13.44
C MET A 390 2.34 -1.85 -13.74
N GLY A 391 2.81 -0.93 -12.88
CA GLY A 391 2.56 0.49 -13.03
C GLY A 391 1.18 0.91 -12.53
N ASN A 392 0.57 0.06 -11.69
CA ASN A 392 -0.71 0.34 -11.02
C ASN A 392 -0.53 1.51 -10.04
N GLY A 393 0.61 1.54 -9.36
CA GLY A 393 1.04 2.71 -8.59
C GLY A 393 1.53 3.84 -9.48
N ALA A 394 1.12 5.07 -9.16
CA ALA A 394 1.63 6.28 -9.79
C ALA A 394 1.63 7.47 -8.84
N VAL A 395 2.50 8.43 -9.14
CA VAL A 395 2.57 9.72 -8.44
C VAL A 395 1.74 10.75 -9.18
N VAL A 396 0.79 11.35 -8.47
CA VAL A 396 -0.04 12.45 -8.95
C VAL A 396 0.14 13.63 -8.02
N THR A 397 0.12 14.83 -8.56
CA THR A 397 0.12 16.04 -7.77
C THR A 397 -1.00 16.98 -8.19
N TRP A 398 -1.55 17.70 -7.22
CA TRP A 398 -2.38 18.86 -7.45
C TRP A 398 -1.56 20.09 -7.06
N MET A 399 -1.56 21.12 -7.91
CA MET A 399 -0.91 22.39 -7.58
C MET A 399 -1.80 23.58 -7.92
N ARG A 400 -1.67 24.65 -7.14
CA ARG A 400 -2.23 25.96 -7.46
C ARG A 400 -1.13 27.02 -7.56
N ARG A 401 -1.49 28.21 -8.04
CA ARG A 401 -0.54 29.32 -8.14
C ARG A 401 0.06 29.66 -6.76
N PRO A 402 1.34 30.09 -6.69
CA PRO A 402 2.25 30.33 -7.81
C PRO A 402 3.02 29.08 -8.29
N LEU A 403 2.88 27.93 -7.64
CA LEU A 403 3.71 26.75 -7.95
C LEU A 403 3.33 26.03 -9.26
N GLN A 404 2.26 26.41 -9.97
CA GLN A 404 1.90 25.72 -11.20
C GLN A 404 3.05 25.71 -12.23
N PRO A 405 3.42 24.53 -12.77
CA PRO A 405 4.57 24.39 -13.66
C PRO A 405 4.30 25.03 -15.02
N SER A 406 5.36 25.57 -15.63
CA SER A 406 5.35 26.04 -17.01
C SER A 406 5.02 24.91 -18.00
N PHE A 407 4.57 25.26 -19.21
CA PHE A 407 4.28 24.28 -20.25
C PHE A 407 5.49 23.38 -20.57
N LYS A 408 6.69 23.97 -20.66
CA LYS A 408 7.95 23.23 -20.88
C LYS A 408 8.19 22.18 -19.80
N GLN A 409 8.00 22.54 -18.54
CA GLN A 409 8.19 21.61 -17.42
C GLN A 409 7.18 20.47 -17.44
N ARG A 410 5.90 20.77 -17.72
CA ARG A 410 4.84 19.76 -17.88
C ARG A 410 5.19 18.76 -18.98
N LEU A 411 5.68 19.26 -20.13
CA LEU A 411 6.07 18.42 -21.25
C LEU A 411 7.24 17.51 -20.88
N LEU A 412 8.28 18.04 -20.23
CA LEU A 412 9.44 17.28 -19.79
C LEU A 412 9.05 16.12 -18.85
N TRP A 413 8.17 16.38 -17.87
CA TRP A 413 7.68 15.33 -16.97
C TRP A 413 6.83 14.28 -17.69
N ARG A 414 5.99 14.69 -18.64
CA ARG A 414 5.19 13.76 -19.45
C ARG A 414 6.07 12.85 -20.31
N LEU A 415 7.12 13.39 -20.92
CA LEU A 415 8.03 12.63 -21.79
C LEU A 415 8.89 11.62 -21.02
N ALA A 416 9.04 11.78 -19.70
CA ALA A 416 9.79 10.83 -18.87
C ALA A 416 9.21 9.40 -18.87
N ARG A 417 7.92 9.22 -19.26
CA ARG A 417 7.32 7.89 -19.45
C ARG A 417 7.99 7.08 -20.56
N PHE A 418 8.56 7.76 -21.54
CA PHE A 418 9.20 7.14 -22.71
C PHE A 418 10.69 6.92 -22.50
N LYS A 419 11.26 7.42 -21.39
CA LYS A 419 12.65 7.11 -21.05
C LYS A 419 12.71 5.63 -20.68
N PRO A 420 13.51 4.80 -21.35
CA PRO A 420 13.65 3.40 -21.01
C PRO A 420 14.25 3.23 -19.62
N PHE A 421 14.05 2.07 -19.01
CA PHE A 421 14.76 1.69 -17.79
C PHE A 421 16.10 1.04 -18.17
N TYR A 422 17.10 1.85 -18.51
CA TYR A 422 18.48 1.35 -18.59
C TYR A 422 18.98 0.98 -17.19
#